data_AF-A0A355CKM4-F1
#
_entry.id   AF-A0A355CKM4-F1
#
_cell.length_a   1.000
_cell.length_b   1.000
_cell.length_c   1.000
_cell.angle_alpha   90.00
_cell.angle_beta   90.00
_cell.angle_gamma   90.00
#
_symmetry.space_group_name_H-M   'P 1'
#
loop_
_entity.id
_entity.type
_entity.pdbx_description
1 polymer ?
#
loop_
_entity_poly.entity_id
_entity_poly.type
_entity_poly.pdbx_seq_one_letter_code
_entity_poly.pdbx_strand_id
1 'polypeptide(L)'
;MTYDEIAGLCEELGYRDKLRLAQMLIQLARKEEETQNPQRRIEENRKDLSKPQNSSEVVQYVFERLIKLKPAKISSLQNSIGAMFQFQGGISESEQERIISELQNLKYIQIDANNRVTYLRNYRQNGS
;
A
#
# COMPACT_ATOMS: atom_id res chain seq x y z
N MET A 1 11.42 -1.23 37.56
CA MET A 1 10.27 -0.39 37.21
C MET A 1 9.16 -1.33 36.80
N THR A 2 8.12 -1.40 37.63
CA THR A 2 6.95 -2.23 37.37
C THR A 2 5.91 -1.43 36.59
N TYR A 3 4.95 -2.13 35.97
CA TYR A 3 3.87 -1.48 35.23
C TYR A 3 3.09 -0.49 36.11
N ASP A 4 2.80 -0.89 37.34
CA ASP A 4 1.99 -0.12 38.29
C ASP A 4 2.67 1.20 38.70
N GLU A 5 4.00 1.19 38.85
CA GLU A 5 4.78 2.41 39.13
C GLU A 5 4.71 3.40 37.97
N ILE A 6 4.75 2.92 36.72
CA ILE A 6 4.67 3.77 35.52
C ILE A 6 3.24 4.29 35.34
N ALA A 7 2.24 3.45 35.60
CA ALA A 7 0.84 3.84 35.52
C ALA A 7 0.52 4.98 36.51
N GLY A 8 0.97 4.86 37.75
CA GLY A 8 0.83 5.92 38.75
C GLY A 8 1.47 7.25 38.32
N LEU A 9 2.70 7.22 37.79
CA LEU A 9 3.37 8.41 37.26
C LEU A 9 2.65 8.99 36.03
N CYS A 10 2.05 8.14 35.20
CA CYS A 10 1.27 8.59 34.06
C CYS A 10 0.00 9.32 34.49
N GLU A 11 -0.60 9.01 35.64
CA GLU A 11 -1.80 9.70 36.13
C GLU A 11 -1.52 11.17 36.49
N GLU A 12 -0.33 11.47 36.99
CA GLU A 12 0.12 12.83 37.34
C GLU A 12 0.36 13.72 36.11
N LEU A 13 0.49 13.13 34.92
CA LEU A 13 0.73 13.87 33.68
C LEU A 13 -0.51 14.66 33.21
N GLY A 14 -0.26 15.82 32.60
CA GLY A 14 -1.28 16.55 31.87
C GLY A 14 -1.76 15.79 30.63
N TYR A 15 -2.98 16.08 30.15
CA TYR A 15 -3.59 15.34 29.03
C TYR A 15 -2.74 15.34 27.74
N ARG A 16 -2.02 16.44 27.46
CA ARG A 16 -1.13 16.53 26.29
C ARG A 16 0.07 15.61 26.40
N ASP A 17 0.67 15.55 27.58
CA ASP A 17 1.83 14.71 27.83
C ASP A 17 1.45 13.23 27.86
N LYS A 18 0.26 12.89 28.37
CA LYS A 18 -0.34 11.55 28.25
C LYS A 18 -0.47 11.12 26.78
N LEU A 19 -1.04 11.98 25.93
CA LEU A 19 -1.19 11.68 24.50
C LEU A 19 0.16 11.53 23.79
N ARG A 20 1.12 12.41 24.10
CA ARG A 20 2.47 12.36 23.53
C ARG A 20 3.22 11.10 23.96
N LEU A 21 3.11 10.72 25.23
CA LEU A 21 3.73 9.51 25.78
C LEU A 21 3.12 8.26 25.15
N ALA A 22 1.78 8.19 25.03
CA ALA A 22 1.10 7.09 24.37
C ALA A 22 1.58 6.91 22.92
N GLN A 23 1.66 8.01 22.16
CA GLN A 23 2.20 7.98 20.80
C GLN A 23 3.64 7.46 20.76
N MET A 24 4.50 7.95 21.66
CA MET A 24 5.90 7.50 21.75
C MET A 24 6.00 6.00 22.07
N LEU A 25 5.23 5.50 23.04
CA LEU A 25 5.22 4.09 23.42
C LEU A 25 4.77 3.20 22.27
N ILE A 26 3.76 3.63 21.50
CA ILE A 26 3.33 2.92 20.29
C ILE A 26 4.47 2.86 19.27
N GLN A 27 5.19 3.95 19.03
CA GLN A 27 6.31 3.93 18.06
C GLN A 27 7.45 3.02 18.53
N LEU A 28 7.78 3.03 19.83
CA LEU A 28 8.81 2.17 20.39
C LEU A 28 8.43 0.70 20.28
N ALA A 29 7.19 0.35 20.64
CA ALA A 29 6.69 -1.01 20.54
C ALA A 29 6.72 -1.52 19.09
N ARG A 30 6.32 -0.70 18.11
CA ARG A 30 6.39 -1.06 16.68
C ARG A 30 7.83 -1.30 16.22
N LYS A 31 8.77 -0.46 16.63
CA LYS A 31 10.19 -0.62 16.30
C LYS A 31 10.79 -1.89 16.92
N GLU A 32 10.41 -2.20 18.15
CA GLU A 32 10.83 -3.41 18.85
C GLU A 32 10.23 -4.66 18.19
N GLU A 33 8.94 -4.63 17.83
CA GLU A 33 8.28 -5.67 17.07
C GLU A 33 8.93 -5.88 15.70
N GLU A 34 9.29 -4.82 14.97
CA GLU A 34 10.01 -4.91 13.69
C GLU A 34 11.38 -5.58 13.83
N THR A 35 12.05 -5.36 14.97
CA THR A 35 13.37 -5.95 15.25
C THR A 35 13.26 -7.42 15.67
N GLN A 36 12.23 -7.75 16.47
CA GLN A 36 12.03 -9.10 17.04
C GLN A 36 11.24 -10.02 16.12
N ASN A 37 10.43 -9.49 15.21
CA ASN A 37 9.58 -10.26 14.31
C ASN A 37 9.57 -9.73 12.88
N PRO A 38 10.71 -9.78 12.16
CA PRO A 38 10.80 -9.33 10.77
C PRO A 38 9.91 -10.14 9.81
N GLN A 39 9.50 -11.35 10.22
CA GLN A 39 8.68 -12.27 9.43
C GLN A 39 7.18 -11.89 9.46
N ARG A 40 6.67 -11.37 10.59
CA ARG A 40 5.30 -10.83 10.65
C ARG A 40 5.09 -9.67 9.69
N ARG A 41 6.10 -8.88 9.34
CA ARG A 41 5.95 -7.85 8.31
C ARG A 41 5.69 -8.46 6.92
N ILE A 42 6.26 -9.63 6.59
CA ILE A 42 5.98 -10.32 5.32
C ILE A 42 4.62 -11.02 5.39
N GLU A 43 4.26 -11.63 6.51
CA GLU A 43 2.98 -12.33 6.66
C GLU A 43 1.78 -11.41 6.89
N GLU A 44 1.93 -10.29 7.59
CA GLU A 44 0.89 -9.27 7.78
C GLU A 44 0.80 -8.35 6.58
N ASN A 45 1.88 -8.01 5.86
CA ASN A 45 1.70 -7.44 4.51
C ASN A 45 1.07 -8.46 3.56
N ARG A 46 1.41 -9.75 3.62
CA ARG A 46 0.69 -10.79 2.86
C ARG A 46 -0.75 -11.00 3.33
N LYS A 47 -1.07 -10.72 4.61
CA LYS A 47 -2.43 -10.83 5.16
C LYS A 47 -3.27 -9.55 5.00
N ASP A 48 -2.65 -8.39 4.85
CA ASP A 48 -3.30 -7.17 4.34
C ASP A 48 -3.41 -7.18 2.81
N LEU A 49 -2.63 -8.02 2.11
CA LEU A 49 -2.87 -8.40 0.72
C LEU A 49 -3.92 -9.52 0.57
N SER A 50 -4.29 -10.22 1.65
CA SER A 50 -5.35 -11.26 1.65
C SER A 50 -6.66 -10.84 2.32
N LYS A 51 -6.69 -9.67 2.97
CA LYS A 51 -7.93 -8.93 3.14
C LYS A 51 -8.18 -8.12 1.87
N PRO A 52 -9.35 -8.22 1.25
CA PRO A 52 -9.73 -7.29 0.19
C PRO A 52 -9.97 -5.91 0.84
N GLN A 53 -8.90 -5.13 1.06
CA GLN A 53 -8.97 -3.72 0.69
C GLN A 53 -9.30 -3.78 -0.79
N ASN A 54 -10.56 -3.51 -1.12
CA ASN A 54 -11.22 -3.87 -2.37
C ASN A 54 -10.20 -3.89 -3.52
N SER A 55 -9.96 -5.02 -4.19
CA SER A 55 -9.00 -5.08 -5.33
C SER A 55 -9.26 -3.94 -6.33
N SER A 56 -10.52 -3.52 -6.43
CA SER A 56 -10.97 -2.30 -7.10
C SER A 56 -10.27 -1.00 -6.66
N GLU A 57 -10.04 -0.77 -5.37
CA GLU A 57 -9.37 0.44 -4.83
C GLU A 57 -7.88 0.47 -5.19
N VAL A 58 -7.19 -0.66 -5.10
CA VAL A 58 -5.77 -0.78 -5.51
C VAL A 58 -5.65 -0.54 -7.00
N VAL A 59 -6.51 -1.17 -7.80
CA VAL A 59 -6.53 -0.99 -9.26
C VAL A 59 -6.89 0.44 -9.64
N GLN A 60 -7.83 1.07 -8.93
CA GLN A 60 -8.19 2.48 -9.13
C GLN A 60 -7.02 3.42 -8.81
N TYR A 61 -6.35 3.22 -7.67
CA TYR A 61 -5.16 3.99 -7.28
C TYR A 61 -4.06 3.92 -8.35
N VAL A 62 -3.75 2.69 -8.79
CA VAL A 62 -2.75 2.46 -9.83
C VAL A 62 -3.18 3.14 -11.13
N PHE A 63 -4.44 2.98 -11.53
CA PHE A 63 -4.98 3.56 -12.75
C PHE A 63 -4.90 5.10 -12.77
N GLU A 64 -5.33 5.78 -11.70
CA GLU A 64 -5.26 7.24 -11.60
C GLU A 64 -3.85 7.79 -11.76
N ARG A 65 -2.86 7.05 -11.24
CA ARG A 65 -1.45 7.41 -11.34
C ARG A 65 -0.89 7.09 -12.73
N LEU A 66 -1.32 5.99 -13.34
CA LEU A 66 -0.94 5.63 -14.71
C LEU A 66 -1.50 6.62 -15.76
N ILE A 67 -2.71 7.18 -15.58
CA ILE A 67 -3.23 8.22 -16.49
C ILE A 67 -2.33 9.48 -16.48
N LYS A 68 -1.72 9.79 -15.34
CA LYS A 68 -0.82 10.94 -15.21
C LYS A 68 0.53 10.67 -15.89
N LEU A 69 1.10 9.48 -15.68
CA LEU A 69 2.41 9.11 -16.21
C LEU A 69 2.38 8.68 -17.68
N LYS A 70 1.26 8.11 -18.14
CA LYS A 70 1.04 7.52 -19.47
C LYS A 70 2.24 6.73 -20.01
N PRO A 71 2.75 5.71 -19.29
CA PRO A 71 3.76 4.83 -19.86
C PRO A 71 3.22 4.19 -21.14
N ALA A 72 3.98 4.33 -22.23
CA ALA A 72 3.60 3.87 -23.56
C ALA A 72 4.06 2.44 -23.88
N LYS A 73 4.92 1.85 -23.04
CA LYS A 73 5.49 0.50 -23.19
C LYS A 73 5.21 -0.34 -21.95
N ILE A 74 5.07 -1.66 -22.12
CA ILE A 74 4.82 -2.60 -21.01
C ILE A 74 5.92 -2.56 -19.94
N SER A 75 7.19 -2.45 -20.33
CA SER A 75 8.30 -2.37 -19.38
C SER A 75 8.25 -1.09 -18.54
N SER A 76 7.87 0.03 -19.16
CA SER A 76 7.65 1.29 -18.45
C SER A 76 6.42 1.23 -17.55
N LEU A 77 5.39 0.48 -17.94
CA LEU A 77 4.20 0.24 -17.13
C LEU A 77 4.54 -0.57 -15.88
N GLN A 78 5.22 -1.71 -16.02
CA GLN A 78 5.70 -2.54 -14.91
C GLN A 78 6.58 -1.74 -13.95
N ASN A 79 7.58 -1.03 -14.48
CA ASN A 79 8.45 -0.17 -13.68
C ASN A 79 7.67 0.92 -12.95
N SER A 80 6.67 1.53 -13.61
CA SER A 80 5.81 2.53 -12.99
C SER A 80 5.04 1.94 -11.82
N ILE A 81 4.39 0.78 -12.02
CA ILE A 81 3.61 0.08 -10.98
C ILE A 81 4.53 -0.31 -9.82
N GLY A 82 5.68 -0.96 -10.08
CA GLY A 82 6.66 -1.31 -9.04
C GLY A 82 7.12 -0.10 -8.22
N ALA A 83 7.39 1.03 -8.88
CA ALA A 83 7.73 2.28 -8.20
C ALA A 83 6.58 2.86 -7.35
N MET A 84 5.31 2.52 -7.62
CA MET A 84 4.18 2.96 -6.78
C MET A 84 4.21 2.33 -5.39
N PHE A 85 4.70 1.08 -5.31
CA PHE A 85 4.72 0.30 -4.08
C PHE A 85 6.11 0.22 -3.42
N GLN A 86 7.14 0.88 -3.97
CA GLN A 86 8.51 0.83 -3.44
C GLN A 86 8.62 1.26 -1.96
N PHE A 87 7.81 2.23 -1.53
CA PHE A 87 7.79 2.72 -0.15
C PHE A 87 6.96 1.85 0.80
N GLN A 88 6.24 0.85 0.27
CA GLN A 88 5.41 -0.09 1.00
C GLN A 88 6.04 -1.49 1.10
N GLY A 89 7.32 -1.62 0.75
CA GLY A 89 8.04 -2.91 0.75
C GLY A 89 8.17 -3.55 -0.64
N GLY A 90 7.67 -2.87 -1.69
CA GLY A 90 7.72 -3.38 -3.06
C GLY A 90 6.71 -4.49 -3.33
N ILE A 91 6.50 -4.80 -4.60
CA ILE A 91 5.64 -5.90 -5.04
C ILE A 91 6.39 -6.80 -6.01
N SER A 92 6.07 -8.09 -6.00
CA SER A 92 6.64 -9.06 -6.93
C SER A 92 6.15 -8.83 -8.35
N GLU A 93 6.89 -9.35 -9.33
CA GLU A 93 6.49 -9.30 -10.75
C GLU A 93 5.12 -9.97 -10.98
N SER A 94 4.85 -11.09 -10.29
CA SER A 94 3.56 -11.78 -10.35
C SER A 94 2.38 -10.89 -9.92
N GLU A 95 2.60 -10.01 -8.94
CA GLU A 95 1.57 -9.10 -8.46
C GLU A 95 1.39 -7.90 -9.40
N GLN A 96 2.48 -7.43 -10.01
CA GLN A 96 2.40 -6.44 -11.10
C GLN A 96 1.59 -6.98 -12.29
N GLU A 97 1.84 -8.22 -12.70
CA GLU A 97 1.09 -8.89 -13.77
C GLU A 97 -0.38 -9.06 -13.43
N ARG A 98 -0.70 -9.40 -12.17
CA ARG A 98 -2.06 -9.47 -11.69
C ARG A 98 -2.78 -8.12 -11.81
N ILE A 99 -2.16 -7.03 -11.33
CA ILE A 99 -2.71 -5.68 -11.43
C ILE A 99 -2.93 -5.28 -12.90
N ILE A 100 -1.96 -5.57 -13.78
CA ILE A 100 -2.08 -5.28 -15.22
C ILE A 100 -3.27 -6.07 -15.82
N SER A 101 -3.42 -7.34 -15.45
CA SER A 101 -4.54 -8.18 -15.91
C SER A 101 -5.88 -7.62 -15.44
N GLU A 102 -5.98 -7.17 -14.20
CA GLU A 102 -7.18 -6.52 -13.66
C GLU A 102 -7.48 -5.20 -14.41
N LEU A 103 -6.47 -4.38 -14.71
CA LEU A 103 -6.62 -3.16 -15.53
C LEU A 103 -7.10 -3.44 -16.96
N GLN A 104 -6.67 -4.55 -17.57
CA GLN A 104 -7.16 -4.98 -18.89
C GLN A 104 -8.59 -5.50 -18.81
N ASN A 105 -8.92 -6.28 -17.78
CA ASN A 105 -10.28 -6.81 -17.56
C ASN A 105 -11.30 -5.68 -17.35
N LEU A 106 -10.93 -4.63 -16.61
CA LEU A 106 -11.74 -3.43 -16.42
C LEU A 106 -11.77 -2.50 -17.64
N LYS A 107 -11.07 -2.86 -18.73
CA LYS A 107 -10.96 -2.06 -19.96
C LYS A 107 -10.44 -0.65 -19.70
N TYR A 108 -9.50 -0.52 -18.76
CA TYR A 108 -8.79 0.73 -18.49
C TYR A 108 -7.58 0.89 -19.41
N ILE A 109 -6.90 -0.22 -19.72
CA ILE A 109 -5.77 -0.27 -20.63
C ILE A 109 -5.91 -1.44 -21.61
N GLN A 110 -5.21 -1.34 -22.73
CA GLN A 110 -5.02 -2.41 -23.69
C GLN A 110 -3.54 -2.47 -24.07
N ILE A 111 -2.98 -3.67 -24.15
CA ILE A 111 -1.60 -3.90 -24.57
C ILE A 111 -1.65 -4.59 -25.93
N ASP A 112 -0.94 -4.04 -26.91
CA ASP A 112 -0.84 -4.62 -28.26
C ASP A 112 0.30 -5.66 -28.35
N ALA A 113 0.34 -6.39 -29.47
CA ALA A 113 1.41 -7.36 -29.75
C ALA A 113 2.81 -6.75 -29.86
N ASN A 114 2.91 -5.41 -29.97
CA ASN A 114 4.15 -4.66 -30.01
C ASN A 114 4.55 -4.11 -28.62
N ASN A 115 3.93 -4.62 -27.54
CA ASN A 115 4.16 -4.21 -26.16
C ASN A 115 3.84 -2.73 -25.89
N ARG A 116 2.97 -2.12 -26.70
CA ARG A 116 2.51 -0.74 -26.50
C ARG A 116 1.24 -0.72 -25.67
N VAL A 117 1.18 0.24 -24.75
CA VAL A 117 0.06 0.43 -23.82
C VAL A 117 -0.84 1.54 -24.34
N THR A 118 -2.11 1.23 -24.54
CA THR A 118 -3.17 2.16 -24.93
C THR A 118 -4.14 2.35 -23.77
N TYR A 119 -4.42 3.59 -23.40
CA TYR A 119 -5.38 3.92 -22.34
C TYR A 119 -6.76 4.12 -22.96
N LEU A 120 -7.74 3.35 -22.49
CA LEU A 120 -9.10 3.35 -23.03
C LEU A 120 -9.95 4.41 -22.32
N ARG A 121 -10.91 5.03 -23.03
CA ARG A 121 -11.67 6.21 -22.56
C ARG A 121 -12.80 5.90 -21.57
N ASN A 122 -13.11 4.62 -21.32
CA ASN A 122 -14.29 4.19 -20.54
C ASN A 122 -14.11 4.23 -19.00
N TYR A 123 -13.07 4.89 -18.49
CA TYR A 123 -12.81 4.94 -17.04
C TYR A 123 -13.66 5.94 -16.25
N ARG A 124 -14.41 6.82 -16.93
CA ARG A 124 -15.39 7.69 -16.28
C ARG A 124 -16.77 7.08 -16.48
N GLN A 125 -17.24 6.28 -15.53
CA GLN A 125 -18.64 6.15 -15.09
C GLN A 125 -18.67 5.22 -13.88
N ASN A 126 -18.49 5.78 -12.68
CA ASN A 126 -18.97 5.25 -11.41
C ASN A 126 -18.91 6.40 -10.40
N GLY A 127 -19.81 7.35 -10.61
CA GLY A 127 -20.04 8.50 -9.77
C GLY A 127 -21.46 8.96 -10.06
N SER A 128 -22.43 8.22 -9.52
CA SER A 128 -23.82 8.63 -9.44
C SER A 128 -24.28 8.50 -8.00
#